data_AF-A0A6A6M3P2-F1
#
_entry.id   AF-A0A6A6M3P2-F1
#
_cell.length_a   1.000
_cell.length_b   1.000
_cell.length_c   1.000
_cell.angle_alpha   90.00
_cell.angle_beta   90.00
_cell.angle_gamma   90.00
#
_symmetry.space_group_name_H-M   'P 1'
#
loop_
_entity.id
_entity.type
_entity.pdbx_description
1 polymer ?
#
loop_
_entity_poly.entity_id
_entity_poly.type
_entity_poly.pdbx_seq_one_letter_code
_entity_poly.pdbx_strand_id
1 'polypeptide(L)'
;MKKDQDGRNPLHHAVIKVSVEVVRKLPDGCPESPLEVTVQRENLFHLAVKNRVSASDELLSELFGGKYTEYPLNLADKEGNTVLHWASVREQIRIIRFLNALLRRECCQLNWAYTFGSSSG
;
A
#
# COMPACT_ATOMS: atom_id res chain seq x y z
N MET A 1 -6.40 19.04 4.89
CA MET A 1 -7.36 18.25 4.08
C MET A 1 -8.51 17.81 4.96
N LYS A 2 -9.77 17.99 4.54
CA LYS A 2 -10.93 17.57 5.34
C LYS A 2 -11.12 16.06 5.20
N LYS A 3 -11.26 15.36 6.33
CA LYS A 3 -11.52 13.91 6.38
C LYS A 3 -13.01 13.65 6.58
N ASP A 4 -13.47 12.47 6.18
CA ASP A 4 -14.82 12.00 6.47
C ASP A 4 -14.92 11.45 7.92
N GLN A 5 -16.09 10.91 8.26
CA GLN A 5 -16.36 10.33 9.59
C GLN A 5 -15.53 9.05 9.87
N ASP A 6 -15.08 8.37 8.82
CA ASP A 6 -14.19 7.20 8.89
C ASP A 6 -12.70 7.60 8.91
N GLY A 7 -12.39 8.90 8.91
CA GLY A 7 -11.03 9.42 8.79
C GLY A 7 -10.43 9.24 7.40
N ARG A 8 -11.24 8.97 6.39
CA ARG A 8 -10.80 8.85 5.00
C ARG A 8 -10.56 10.23 4.43
N ASN A 9 -9.57 10.31 3.57
CA ASN A 9 -9.25 11.49 2.81
C ASN A 9 -9.71 11.31 1.35
N PRO A 10 -9.67 12.35 0.52
CA PRO A 10 -9.97 12.26 -0.90
C PRO A 10 -9.23 11.12 -1.64
N LEU A 11 -8.00 10.77 -1.23
CA LEU A 11 -7.24 9.69 -1.86
C LEU A 11 -7.81 8.31 -1.50
N HIS A 12 -8.17 8.11 -0.24
CA HIS A 12 -8.90 6.92 0.23
C HIS A 12 -10.19 6.72 -0.58
N HIS A 13 -10.97 7.78 -0.80
CA HIS A 13 -12.17 7.68 -1.63
C HIS A 13 -11.86 7.41 -3.10
N ALA A 14 -10.77 7.95 -3.65
CA ALA A 14 -10.36 7.69 -5.01
C ALA A 14 -10.06 6.19 -5.24
N VAL A 15 -9.38 5.54 -4.29
CA VAL A 15 -9.13 4.10 -4.33
C VAL A 15 -10.43 3.30 -4.24
N ILE A 16 -11.31 3.64 -3.30
CA ILE A 16 -12.61 2.97 -3.12
C ILE A 16 -13.46 3.07 -4.39
N LYS A 17 -13.44 4.23 -5.05
CA LYS A 17 -14.19 4.50 -6.29
C LYS A 17 -13.47 4.04 -7.56
N VAL A 18 -12.28 3.44 -7.44
CA VAL A 18 -11.46 3.00 -8.58
C VAL A 18 -11.11 4.15 -9.55
N SER A 19 -10.95 5.36 -9.04
CA SER A 19 -10.67 6.56 -9.85
C SER A 19 -9.17 6.76 -10.04
N VAL A 20 -8.62 6.12 -11.09
CA VAL A 20 -7.18 6.13 -11.41
C VAL A 20 -6.64 7.56 -11.59
N GLU A 21 -7.39 8.44 -12.27
CA GLU A 21 -6.94 9.81 -12.53
C GLU A 21 -6.68 10.59 -11.24
N VAL A 22 -7.58 10.46 -10.25
CA VAL A 22 -7.43 11.11 -8.96
C VAL A 22 -6.28 10.48 -8.18
N VAL A 23 -6.12 9.15 -8.22
CA VAL A 23 -4.98 8.47 -7.60
C VAL A 23 -3.65 8.91 -8.21
N ARG A 24 -3.59 9.24 -9.50
CA ARG A 24 -2.36 9.76 -10.12
C ARG A 24 -2.03 11.20 -9.73
N LYS A 25 -3.03 12.07 -9.74
CA LYS A 25 -2.85 13.54 -9.61
C LYS A 25 -2.86 14.05 -8.17
N LEU A 26 -3.60 13.40 -7.28
CA LEU A 26 -3.81 13.92 -5.93
C LEU A 26 -2.53 13.98 -5.07
N PRO A 27 -1.59 13.00 -5.15
CA PRO A 27 -0.32 13.11 -4.43
C PRO A 27 0.54 14.29 -4.87
N ASP A 28 0.44 14.72 -6.13
CA ASP A 28 1.23 15.83 -6.66
C ASP A 28 0.85 17.17 -5.99
N GLY A 29 -0.41 17.31 -5.56
CA GLY A 29 -0.88 18.46 -4.78
C GLY A 29 -0.84 18.26 -3.26
N CYS A 30 -0.84 17.02 -2.79
CA CYS A 30 -0.89 16.65 -1.37
C CYS A 30 -0.07 15.37 -1.12
N PRO A 31 1.27 15.48 -0.96
CA PRO A 31 2.14 14.31 -0.81
C PRO A 31 1.94 13.56 0.50
N GLU A 32 1.36 14.19 1.52
CA GLU A 32 1.03 13.55 2.80
C GLU A 32 -0.21 12.65 2.71
N SER A 33 -1.06 12.83 1.70
CA SER A 33 -2.32 12.10 1.58
C SER A 33 -2.19 10.57 1.59
N PRO A 34 -1.13 9.93 1.05
CA PRO A 34 -1.00 8.48 1.11
C PRO A 34 -0.41 7.95 2.43
N LEU A 35 0.21 8.82 3.23
CA LEU A 35 0.75 8.49 4.56
C LEU A 35 -0.35 8.42 5.62
N GLU A 36 -1.46 9.10 5.38
CA GLU A 36 -2.56 9.11 6.32
C GLU A 36 -3.27 7.76 6.36
N VAL A 37 -3.71 7.39 7.57
CA VAL A 37 -4.50 6.18 7.82
C VAL A 37 -5.92 6.55 8.23
N THR A 38 -6.87 5.64 7.99
CA THR A 38 -8.26 5.81 8.43
C THR A 38 -8.38 5.68 9.95
N VAL A 39 -9.57 5.94 10.50
CA VAL A 39 -9.88 5.65 11.92
C VAL A 39 -9.66 4.17 12.26
N GLN A 40 -9.76 3.26 11.30
CA GLN A 40 -9.47 1.83 11.49
C GLN A 40 -7.98 1.49 11.35
N ARG A 41 -7.10 2.50 11.24
CA ARG A 41 -5.66 2.34 10.99
C ARG A 41 -5.37 1.62 9.66
N GLU A 42 -6.26 1.81 8.69
CA GLU A 42 -6.11 1.25 7.35
C GLU A 42 -5.36 2.23 6.46
N ASN A 43 -4.44 1.72 5.64
CA ASN A 43 -3.80 2.48 4.57
C ASN A 43 -4.56 2.31 3.23
N LEU A 44 -4.08 2.96 2.17
CA LEU A 44 -4.66 2.83 0.82
C LEU A 44 -4.80 1.37 0.36
N PHE A 45 -3.82 0.53 0.67
CA PHE A 45 -3.79 -0.85 0.23
C PHE A 45 -4.86 -1.72 0.90
N HIS A 46 -5.14 -1.49 2.19
CA HIS A 46 -6.26 -2.15 2.88
C HIS A 46 -7.58 -1.81 2.18
N LEU A 47 -7.78 -0.53 1.85
CA LEU A 47 -8.97 -0.08 1.15
C LEU A 47 -9.08 -0.69 -0.24
N ALA A 48 -7.97 -0.82 -0.97
CA ALA A 48 -7.95 -1.45 -2.28
C ALA A 48 -8.39 -2.93 -2.21
N VAL A 49 -7.82 -3.70 -1.28
CA VAL A 49 -8.16 -5.11 -1.09
C VAL A 49 -9.61 -5.30 -0.60
N LYS A 50 -10.08 -4.44 0.32
CA LYS A 50 -11.44 -4.52 0.87
C LYS A 50 -12.52 -4.15 -0.16
N ASN A 51 -12.25 -3.19 -1.06
CA ASN A 51 -13.26 -2.65 -1.99
C ASN A 51 -13.21 -3.28 -3.39
N ARG A 52 -12.68 -4.50 -3.53
CA ARG A 52 -12.60 -5.24 -4.82
C ARG A 52 -11.88 -4.46 -5.93
N VAL A 53 -10.88 -3.65 -5.59
CA VAL A 53 -10.04 -2.94 -6.58
C VAL A 53 -9.28 -3.91 -7.48
N SER A 54 -9.22 -5.20 -7.11
CA SER A 54 -8.68 -6.29 -7.93
C SER A 54 -9.24 -6.38 -9.36
N ALA A 55 -10.35 -5.71 -9.68
CA ALA A 55 -10.95 -5.64 -11.01
C ALA A 55 -10.30 -4.61 -11.96
N SER A 56 -9.55 -3.62 -11.45
CA SER A 56 -8.90 -2.60 -12.28
C SER A 56 -7.40 -2.82 -12.32
N ASP A 57 -6.91 -3.36 -13.43
CA ASP A 57 -5.48 -3.58 -13.67
C ASP A 57 -4.70 -2.27 -13.65
N GLU A 58 -5.31 -1.18 -14.13
CA GLU A 58 -4.68 0.13 -14.13
C GLU A 58 -4.49 0.67 -12.70
N LEU A 59 -5.51 0.58 -11.85
CA LEU A 59 -5.37 1.03 -10.46
C LEU A 59 -4.40 0.15 -9.67
N LEU A 60 -4.40 -1.17 -9.90
CA LEU A 60 -3.42 -2.07 -9.30
C LEU A 60 -1.99 -1.70 -9.71
N SER A 61 -1.77 -1.39 -10.99
CA SER A 61 -0.46 -0.97 -11.49
C SER A 61 0.01 0.33 -10.83
N GLU A 62 -0.88 1.31 -10.65
CA GLU A 62 -0.54 2.56 -9.96
C GLU A 62 -0.19 2.33 -8.48
N LEU A 63 -1.01 1.56 -7.76
CA LEU A 63 -0.82 1.33 -6.32
C LEU A 63 0.38 0.42 -6.03
N PHE A 64 0.53 -0.70 -6.75
CA PHE A 64 1.54 -1.71 -6.46
C PHE A 64 2.78 -1.65 -7.36
N GLY A 65 2.77 -0.83 -8.41
CA GLY A 65 3.91 -0.63 -9.30
C GLY A 65 4.39 0.83 -9.38
N GLY A 66 3.62 1.77 -8.83
CA GLY A 66 3.91 3.20 -8.94
C GLY A 66 4.48 3.81 -7.65
N LYS A 67 4.14 5.08 -7.45
CA LYS A 67 4.64 5.98 -6.40
C LYS A 67 4.30 5.53 -4.98
N TYR A 68 3.43 4.53 -4.84
CA TYR A 68 2.91 4.09 -3.55
C TYR A 68 3.68 2.94 -2.91
N THR A 69 4.60 2.33 -3.66
CA THR A 69 5.36 1.16 -3.21
C THR A 69 6.29 1.44 -2.02
N GLU A 70 6.58 2.71 -1.72
CA GLU A 70 7.37 3.16 -0.57
C GLU A 70 6.55 3.19 0.74
N TYR A 71 5.22 3.08 0.65
CA TYR A 71 4.34 3.11 1.83
C TYR A 71 4.23 1.73 2.48
N PRO A 72 4.08 1.68 3.82
CA PRO A 72 4.17 0.43 4.57
C PRO A 72 3.06 -0.56 4.19
N LEU A 73 3.45 -1.67 3.55
CA LEU A 73 2.56 -2.79 3.21
C LEU A 73 2.26 -3.68 4.43
N ASN A 74 3.16 -3.69 5.41
CA ASN A 74 3.04 -4.47 6.65
C ASN A 74 2.36 -3.71 7.79
N LEU A 75 1.70 -2.58 7.50
CA LEU A 75 0.88 -1.90 8.50
C LEU A 75 -0.27 -2.83 8.90
N ALA A 76 -0.44 -3.03 10.21
CA ALA A 76 -1.60 -3.72 10.75
C ALA A 76 -2.72 -2.72 11.06
N ASP A 77 -3.93 -3.05 10.61
CA ASP A 77 -5.14 -2.34 11.00
C ASP A 77 -5.44 -2.50 12.50
N LYS A 78 -6.55 -1.92 12.96
CA LYS A 78 -6.97 -2.02 14.38
C LYS A 78 -7.22 -3.45 14.86
N GLU A 79 -7.52 -4.38 13.96
CA GLU A 79 -7.77 -5.79 14.27
C GLU A 79 -6.47 -6.61 14.23
N GLY A 80 -5.34 -5.99 13.90
CA GLY A 80 -4.06 -6.67 13.73
C GLY A 80 -3.91 -7.30 12.33
N ASN A 81 -4.86 -7.08 11.42
CA ASN A 81 -4.81 -7.63 10.08
C ASN A 81 -3.98 -6.72 9.17
N THR A 82 -3.10 -7.32 8.37
CA THR A 82 -2.37 -6.59 7.33
C THR A 82 -3.08 -6.71 5.99
N VAL A 83 -2.62 -5.94 5.00
CA VAL A 83 -3.10 -6.02 3.61
C VAL A 83 -3.01 -7.46 3.08
N LEU A 84 -1.93 -8.17 3.41
CA LEU A 84 -1.71 -9.55 2.98
C LEU A 84 -2.69 -10.52 3.64
N HIS A 85 -3.06 -10.29 4.91
CA HIS A 85 -4.11 -11.08 5.59
C HIS A 85 -5.43 -10.92 4.84
N TRP A 86 -5.87 -9.68 4.59
CA TRP A 86 -7.11 -9.41 3.85
C TRP A 86 -7.09 -9.99 2.44
N ALA A 87 -5.96 -9.92 1.74
CA ALA A 87 -5.82 -10.46 0.39
C ALA A 87 -5.93 -11.99 0.39
N SER A 88 -5.38 -12.65 1.41
CA SER A 88 -5.45 -14.10 1.62
C SER A 88 -6.86 -14.56 1.96
N VAL A 89 -7.52 -13.89 2.91
CA VAL A 89 -8.91 -14.19 3.32
C VAL A 89 -9.90 -14.04 2.15
N ARG A 90 -9.62 -13.12 1.22
CA ARG A 90 -10.46 -12.87 0.04
C ARG A 90 -9.99 -13.62 -1.21
N GLU A 91 -9.00 -14.50 -1.09
CA GLU A 91 -8.42 -15.30 -2.19
C GLU A 91 -8.01 -14.45 -3.41
N GLN A 92 -7.51 -13.24 -3.17
CA GLN A 92 -7.10 -12.31 -4.22
C GLN A 92 -5.68 -12.64 -4.70
N ILE A 93 -5.53 -13.78 -5.37
CA ILE A 93 -4.23 -14.34 -5.80
C ILE A 93 -3.37 -13.33 -6.56
N ARG A 94 -3.97 -12.49 -7.42
CA ARG A 94 -3.23 -11.44 -8.14
C ARG A 94 -2.59 -10.43 -7.20
N ILE A 95 -3.33 -9.92 -6.20
CA ILE A 95 -2.79 -8.97 -5.23
C ILE A 95 -1.76 -9.64 -4.31
N ILE A 96 -1.99 -10.88 -3.89
CA ILE A 96 -1.02 -11.65 -3.10
C ILE A 96 0.31 -11.77 -3.84
N ARG A 97 0.29 -11.99 -5.17
CA ARG A 97 1.51 -12.04 -5.99
C ARG A 97 2.22 -10.69 -6.04
N PHE A 98 1.49 -9.59 -6.22
CA PHE A 98 2.07 -8.24 -6.19
C PHE A 98 2.69 -7.93 -4.82
N LEU A 99 1.96 -8.15 -3.72
CA LEU A 99 2.44 -7.94 -2.36
C LEU A 99 3.70 -8.76 -2.06
N ASN A 100 3.70 -10.06 -2.39
CA ASN A 100 4.88 -10.90 -2.21
C ASN A 100 6.08 -10.43 -3.04
N ALA A 101 5.84 -9.94 -4.26
CA ALA A 101 6.90 -9.40 -5.10
C ALA A 101 7.50 -8.11 -4.51
N LEU A 102 6.68 -7.24 -3.92
CA LEU A 102 7.14 -6.01 -3.27
C LEU A 102 7.87 -6.28 -1.96
N LEU A 103 7.32 -7.15 -1.09
CA LEU A 103 7.95 -7.52 0.18
C LEU A 103 9.30 -8.23 -0.03
N ARG A 104 9.44 -9.03 -1.11
CA ARG A 104 10.73 -9.61 -1.48
C ARG A 104 11.78 -8.57 -1.91
N ARG A 105 11.37 -7.42 -2.45
CA ARG A 105 12.29 -6.34 -2.83
C ARG A 105 12.90 -5.65 -1.61
N GLU A 106 12.15 -5.49 -0.53
CA GLU A 106 12.68 -4.94 0.73
C GLU A 106 13.81 -5.81 1.32
N CYS A 107 13.73 -7.15 1.19
CA CYS A 107 14.81 -8.03 1.63
C CYS A 107 16.11 -7.90 0.82
N CYS A 108 16.06 -7.48 -0.45
CA CYS A 108 17.27 -7.37 -1.28
C CYS A 108 18.15 -6.14 -0.95
N GLN A 109 17.64 -5.15 -0.21
CA GLN A 109 18.44 -3.99 0.24
C GLN A 109 19.24 -4.26 1.53
N LEU A 110 18.98 -5.38 2.22
CA LEU A 110 19.59 -5.67 3.52
C LEU A 110 20.80 -6.61 3.48
N ASN A 111 21.25 -7.10 2.32
CA ASN A 111 22.32 -8.11 2.24
C ASN A 111 23.67 -7.62 1.67
N TRP A 112 23.88 -6.31 1.47
CA TRP A 112 25.15 -5.75 1.00
C TRP A 112 25.97 -5.04 2.10
N ALA A 113 25.35 -4.66 3.23
CA ALA A 113 26.04 -3.87 4.27
C ALA A 113 26.74 -4.69 5.37
N TYR A 114 26.61 -6.02 5.40
CA TYR A 114 27.18 -6.87 6.45
C TYR A 114 28.41 -7.69 6.05
N THR A 115 28.85 -7.68 4.79
CA THR A 115 29.96 -8.53 4.31
C THR A 115 31.31 -7.83 4.12
N PHE A 116 31.42 -6.51 4.31
CA PHE A 116 32.70 -5.79 4.29
C PHE A 116 32.85 -4.90 5.52
N GLY A 117 32.89 -5.53 6.70
CA GLY A 117 33.08 -4.84 7.98
C GLY A 117 33.82 -5.71 9.00
N SER A 118 34.78 -6.51 8.56
CA SER A 118 35.75 -7.29 9.34
C SER A 118 36.73 -7.83 8.30
N SER A 119 38.05 -7.68 8.32
CA SER A 119 39.01 -7.44 9.38
C SER A 119 40.35 -7.15 8.68
N SER A 120 41.14 -6.21 9.18
CA SER A 120 42.60 -6.37 9.22
C SER A 120 43.17 -5.18 10.00
N GLY A 121 43.37 -5.40 11.30
CA GLY A 121 44.51 -4.82 11.99
C GLY A 121 45.80 -5.52 11.57
#